data_AF-A0A960U8M7-F1
#
_entry.id   AF-A0A960U8M7-F1
#
_cell.length_a   1.000
_cell.length_b   1.000
_cell.length_c   1.000
_cell.angle_alpha   90.00
_cell.angle_beta   90.00
_cell.angle_gamma   90.00
#
_symmetry.space_group_name_H-M   'P 1'
#
loop_
_entity.id
_entity.type
_entity.pdbx_description
1 polymer ?
#
loop_
_entity_poly.entity_id
_entity_poly.type
_entity_poly.pdbx_seq_one_letter_code
_entity_poly.pdbx_strand_id
1 'polypeptide(L)'
;MENDLFNEEEKVLESCECALKEEGSLDFKDEFKSLFSNYEKLLKVARKLTRTSDITSKKLKEVNTKVIEQRAELKKAHDLIQEELKEAAKYVQALFPKPISEQDYAVDWRFIPCSSLGGDSFGYHWIDKNHFAFYLIDVTGHGVRAALLSASVINTLRSQT
;
A
#
# COMPACT_ATOMS: atom_id res chain seq x y z
N MET A 1 19.49 29.23 -7.37
CA MET A 1 20.27 29.66 -8.53
C MET A 1 19.32 29.70 -9.70
N GLU A 2 18.84 30.89 -10.06
CA GLU A 2 18.20 31.12 -11.36
C GLU A 2 19.28 30.91 -12.42
N ASN A 3 19.37 29.69 -12.93
CA ASN A 3 20.16 29.42 -14.12
C ASN A 3 19.25 29.75 -15.29
N ASP A 4 19.17 31.03 -15.64
CA ASP A 4 18.51 31.46 -16.86
C ASP A 4 19.41 31.07 -18.04
N LEU A 5 19.34 29.79 -18.38
CA LEU A 5 20.13 29.12 -19.41
C LEU A 5 19.97 29.77 -20.79
N PHE A 6 19.05 30.74 -20.95
CA PHE A 6 18.72 31.34 -22.24
C PHE A 6 18.93 32.87 -22.33
N ASN A 7 19.65 33.45 -21.37
CA ASN A 7 19.96 34.88 -21.34
C ASN A 7 20.90 35.32 -22.48
N GLU A 8 21.78 34.42 -22.94
CA GLU A 8 22.68 34.70 -24.06
C GLU A 8 21.96 34.64 -25.40
N GLU A 9 21.05 33.67 -25.61
CA GLU A 9 20.27 33.62 -26.85
C GLU A 9 19.31 34.81 -26.98
N GLU A 10 18.77 35.35 -25.87
CA GLU A 10 17.90 36.54 -25.88
C GLU A 10 18.66 37.81 -26.29
N LYS A 11 19.91 37.99 -25.85
CA LYS A 11 20.78 39.10 -26.28
C LYS A 11 21.16 39.02 -27.77
N VAL A 12 21.39 37.81 -28.26
CA VAL A 12 21.67 37.58 -29.69
C VAL A 12 20.43 37.93 -30.53
N LEU A 13 19.23 37.61 -30.04
CA LEU A 13 17.97 37.95 -30.71
C LEU A 13 17.71 39.46 -30.75
N GLU A 14 17.90 40.18 -29.65
CA GLU A 14 17.78 41.66 -29.62
C GLU A 14 18.74 42.34 -30.61
N SER A 15 19.96 41.80 -30.72
CA SER A 15 20.98 42.31 -31.65
C SER A 15 20.58 42.09 -33.12
N CYS A 16 20.00 40.93 -33.44
CA CYS A 16 19.49 40.63 -34.78
C CYS A 16 18.27 41.50 -35.15
N GLU A 17 17.41 41.84 -34.18
CA GLU A 17 16.25 42.70 -34.40
C GLU A 17 16.66 44.14 -34.75
N CYS A 18 17.74 44.65 -34.15
CA CYS A 18 18.36 45.92 -34.53
C CYS A 18 18.94 45.89 -35.95
N ALA A 19 19.62 44.81 -36.34
CA ALA A 19 20.22 44.67 -37.66
C ALA A 19 19.17 44.61 -38.80
N LEU A 20 17.98 44.07 -38.54
CA LEU A 20 16.87 44.05 -39.49
C LEU A 20 16.27 45.45 -39.78
N LYS A 21 16.54 46.46 -38.95
CA LYS A 21 16.06 47.82 -39.18
C LYS A 21 16.89 48.56 -40.24
N GLU A 22 18.14 48.18 -40.44
CA GLU A 22 19.01 48.76 -41.47
C GLU A 22 18.76 48.10 -42.85
N GLU A 23 18.81 48.89 -43.92
CA GLU A 23 18.22 48.58 -45.23
C GLU A 23 18.93 47.46 -46.00
N GLY A 24 18.18 46.40 -46.33
CA GLY A 24 18.56 45.34 -47.26
C GLY A 24 17.32 44.73 -47.93
N SER A 25 17.48 44.34 -49.20
CA SER A 25 16.49 43.86 -50.18
C SER A 25 15.25 43.13 -49.63
N LEU A 26 14.08 43.48 -50.20
CA LEU A 26 12.71 43.17 -49.73
C LEU A 26 12.40 41.68 -49.49
N ASP A 27 13.04 40.74 -50.19
CA ASP A 27 12.71 39.31 -50.16
C ASP A 27 13.31 38.59 -48.94
N PHE A 28 14.59 38.86 -48.65
CA PHE A 28 15.29 38.30 -47.49
C PHE A 28 14.70 38.81 -46.16
N LYS A 29 14.16 40.04 -46.17
CA LYS A 29 13.64 40.70 -44.97
C LYS A 29 12.38 40.03 -44.43
N ASP A 30 11.52 39.53 -45.30
CA ASP A 30 10.26 38.89 -44.89
C ASP A 30 10.43 37.41 -44.52
N GLU A 31 11.27 36.66 -45.24
CA GLU A 31 11.67 35.29 -44.83
C GLU A 31 12.37 35.30 -43.47
N PHE A 32 13.30 36.24 -43.25
CA PHE A 32 14.02 36.34 -41.99
C PHE A 32 13.10 36.76 -40.83
N LYS A 33 12.14 37.67 -41.06
CA LYS A 33 11.09 37.98 -40.06
C LYS A 33 10.25 36.77 -39.69
N SER A 34 9.89 35.94 -40.67
CA SER A 34 9.13 34.71 -40.43
C SER A 34 9.94 33.71 -39.58
N LEU A 35 11.21 33.50 -39.95
CA LEU A 35 12.13 32.66 -39.20
C LEU A 35 12.33 33.17 -37.76
N PHE A 36 12.51 34.48 -37.60
CA PHE A 36 12.64 35.15 -36.31
C PHE A 36 11.40 34.94 -35.43
N SER A 37 10.21 35.17 -35.98
CA SER A 37 8.94 34.95 -35.28
C SER A 37 8.76 33.50 -34.83
N ASN A 38 9.21 32.53 -35.63
CA ASN A 38 9.13 31.12 -35.30
C ASN A 38 10.14 30.74 -34.19
N TYR A 39 11.36 31.27 -34.22
CA TYR A 39 12.36 31.02 -33.19
C TYR A 39 11.95 31.61 -31.83
N GLU A 40 11.38 32.82 -31.80
CA GLU A 40 10.80 33.40 -30.59
C GLU A 40 9.69 32.53 -29.98
N LYS A 41 8.79 32.00 -30.82
CA LYS A 41 7.73 31.08 -30.36
C LYS A 41 8.32 29.82 -29.75
N LEU A 42 9.37 29.28 -30.35
CA LEU A 42 10.06 28.06 -29.92
C LEU A 42 10.73 28.27 -28.56
N LEU A 43 11.39 29.41 -28.34
CA LEU A 43 11.98 29.79 -27.05
C LEU A 43 10.91 29.97 -25.96
N LYS A 44 9.76 30.57 -26.27
CA LYS A 44 8.64 30.68 -25.32
C LYS A 44 8.11 29.30 -24.88
N VAL A 45 8.01 28.35 -25.81
CA VAL A 45 7.59 26.98 -25.52
C VAL A 45 8.63 26.25 -24.67
N ALA A 46 9.92 26.34 -25.02
CA ALA A 46 11.01 25.75 -24.26
C ALA A 46 11.05 26.24 -22.81
N ARG A 47 10.95 27.56 -22.57
CA ARG A 47 10.87 28.13 -21.20
C ARG A 47 9.68 27.57 -20.42
N LYS A 48 8.51 27.46 -21.07
CA LYS A 48 7.30 26.95 -20.43
C LYS A 48 7.46 25.47 -20.06
N LEU A 49 8.07 24.66 -20.93
CA LEU A 49 8.36 23.26 -20.67
C LEU A 49 9.31 23.08 -19.47
N THR A 50 10.41 23.82 -19.43
CA THR A 50 11.39 23.75 -18.32
C THR A 50 10.72 24.13 -17.00
N ARG A 51 9.97 25.26 -16.96
CA ARG A 51 9.21 25.65 -15.75
C ARG A 51 8.20 24.60 -15.31
N THR A 52 7.45 24.02 -16.26
CA THR A 52 6.46 22.99 -15.92
C THR A 52 7.15 21.73 -15.40
N SER A 53 8.28 21.34 -15.99
CA SER A 53 9.09 20.20 -15.55
C SER A 53 9.63 20.40 -14.13
N ASP A 54 10.15 21.57 -13.80
CA ASP A 54 10.67 21.87 -12.46
C ASP A 54 9.56 21.86 -11.40
N ILE A 55 8.42 22.49 -11.71
CA ILE A 55 7.25 22.50 -10.82
C ILE A 55 6.74 21.08 -10.60
N THR A 56 6.63 20.30 -11.68
CA THR A 56 6.16 18.91 -11.62
C THR A 56 7.13 18.06 -10.82
N SER A 57 8.44 18.21 -11.04
CA SER A 57 9.48 17.49 -10.31
C SER A 57 9.46 17.81 -8.82
N LYS A 58 9.25 19.07 -8.46
CA LYS A 58 9.11 19.48 -7.05
C LYS A 58 7.84 18.90 -6.42
N LYS A 59 6.70 19.03 -7.08
CA LYS A 59 5.42 18.50 -6.61
C LYS A 59 5.43 16.98 -6.51
N LEU A 60 6.09 16.31 -7.46
CA LEU A 60 6.26 14.86 -7.45
C LEU A 60 7.06 14.40 -6.23
N LYS A 61 8.14 15.12 -5.88
CA LYS A 61 8.89 14.84 -4.64
C LYS A 61 8.03 15.00 -3.41
N GLU A 62 7.27 16.09 -3.30
CA GLU A 62 6.37 16.35 -2.17
C GLU A 62 5.32 15.25 -2.01
N VAL A 63 4.66 14.86 -3.10
CA VAL A 63 3.68 13.76 -3.08
C VAL A 63 4.35 12.43 -2.71
N ASN A 64 5.52 12.14 -3.27
CA ASN A 64 6.22 10.89 -2.98
C ASN A 64 6.61 10.78 -1.51
N THR A 65 7.13 11.86 -0.91
CA THR A 65 7.42 11.92 0.53
C THR A 65 6.18 11.63 1.36
N LYS A 66 5.05 12.27 1.03
CA LYS A 66 3.79 12.05 1.74
C LYS A 66 3.27 10.62 1.61
N VAL A 67 3.38 10.02 0.43
CA VAL A 67 3.00 8.61 0.20
C VAL A 67 3.88 7.67 1.02
N ILE A 68 5.18 7.93 1.13
CA ILE A 68 6.10 7.14 1.95
C ILE A 68 5.71 7.23 3.43
N GLU A 69 5.44 8.44 3.93
CA GLU A 69 4.99 8.66 5.31
C GLU A 69 3.70 7.91 5.62
N GLN A 70 2.67 8.06 4.78
CA GLN A 70 1.38 7.38 4.94
C GLN A 70 1.52 5.85 4.89
N ARG A 71 2.37 5.34 4.00
CA ARG A 71 2.67 3.90 3.94
C ARG A 71 3.36 3.41 5.21
N ALA A 72 4.28 4.20 5.76
CA ALA A 72 4.96 3.84 7.00
C ALA A 72 3.98 3.80 8.19
N GLU A 73 3.07 4.76 8.30
CA GLU A 73 2.03 4.78 9.34
C GLU A 73 1.06 3.60 9.19
N LEU A 74 0.56 3.36 7.98
CA LEU A 74 -0.34 2.24 7.70
C LEU A 74 0.32 0.90 8.03
N LYS A 75 1.61 0.75 7.67
CA LYS A 75 2.37 -0.45 7.99
C LYS A 75 2.50 -0.65 9.50
N LYS A 76 2.85 0.40 10.25
CA LYS A 76 2.93 0.33 11.72
C LYS A 76 1.61 -0.10 12.35
N ALA A 77 0.50 0.49 11.93
CA ALA A 77 -0.83 0.13 12.43
C ALA A 77 -1.19 -1.33 12.07
N HIS A 78 -0.88 -1.76 10.85
CA HIS A 78 -1.11 -3.14 10.42
C HIS A 78 -0.27 -4.14 11.23
N ASP A 79 1.01 -3.87 11.43
CA ASP A 79 1.92 -4.74 12.18
C ASP A 79 1.46 -4.90 13.64
N LEU A 80 0.99 -3.81 14.27
CA LEU A 80 0.41 -3.85 15.62
C LEU A 80 -0.83 -4.76 15.68
N ILE A 81 -1.78 -4.60 14.75
CA ILE A 81 -2.99 -5.43 14.71
C ILE A 81 -2.63 -6.91 14.48
N GLN A 82 -1.64 -7.20 13.64
CA GLN A 82 -1.19 -8.58 13.42
C GLN A 82 -0.58 -9.21 14.67
N GLU A 83 0.15 -8.43 15.48
CA GLU A 83 0.70 -8.89 16.75
C GLU A 83 -0.43 -9.22 17.75
N GLU A 84 -1.40 -8.33 17.93
CA GLU A 84 -2.57 -8.57 18.78
C GLU A 84 -3.38 -9.80 18.33
N LEU A 85 -3.60 -9.95 17.02
CA LEU A 85 -4.30 -11.11 16.48
C LEU A 85 -3.53 -12.42 16.73
N LYS A 86 -2.19 -12.38 16.69
CA LYS A 86 -1.36 -13.56 16.98
C LYS A 86 -1.47 -13.96 18.45
N GLU A 87 -1.55 -13.01 19.37
CA GLU A 87 -1.79 -13.32 20.78
C GLU A 87 -3.19 -13.89 21.01
N ALA A 88 -4.22 -13.30 20.40
CA ALA A 88 -5.58 -13.81 20.45
C ALA A 88 -5.68 -15.24 19.88
N ALA A 89 -4.96 -15.53 18.79
CA ALA A 89 -4.87 -16.87 18.21
C ALA A 89 -4.28 -17.89 19.18
N LYS A 90 -3.19 -17.53 19.89
CA LYS A 90 -2.60 -18.39 20.93
C LYS A 90 -3.59 -18.66 22.07
N TYR A 91 -4.33 -17.63 22.49
CA TYR A 91 -5.36 -17.78 23.52
C TYR A 91 -6.44 -18.77 23.11
N VAL A 92 -7.00 -18.62 21.90
CA VAL A 92 -8.02 -19.55 21.38
C VAL A 92 -7.46 -20.97 21.23
N GLN A 93 -6.23 -21.13 20.74
CA GLN A 93 -5.59 -22.45 20.63
C GLN A 93 -5.38 -23.12 22.00
N ALA A 94 -5.12 -22.34 23.05
CA ALA A 94 -5.00 -22.86 24.42
C ALA A 94 -6.33 -23.40 24.98
N LEU A 95 -7.47 -23.08 24.35
CA LEU A 95 -8.77 -23.64 24.72
C LEU A 95 -8.97 -25.07 24.19
N PHE A 96 -8.15 -25.55 23.26
CA PHE A 96 -8.27 -26.91 22.74
C PHE A 96 -7.75 -27.96 23.73
N PRO A 97 -8.40 -29.14 23.82
CA PRO A 97 -7.91 -30.23 24.67
C PRO A 97 -6.56 -30.73 24.18
N LYS A 98 -5.67 -31.09 25.11
CA LYS A 98 -4.36 -31.65 24.76
C LYS A 98 -4.51 -33.04 24.14
N PRO A 99 -3.65 -33.43 23.17
CA PRO A 99 -3.60 -34.80 22.69
C PRO A 99 -3.52 -35.80 23.84
N ILE A 100 -4.29 -36.88 23.75
CA ILE A 100 -4.36 -37.93 24.77
C ILE A 100 -3.71 -39.18 24.20
N SER A 101 -2.88 -39.84 24.99
CA SER A 101 -2.34 -41.16 24.68
C SER A 101 -2.50 -42.03 25.92
N GLU A 102 -3.56 -42.82 25.96
CA GLU A 102 -3.82 -43.81 27.00
C GLU A 102 -3.56 -45.23 26.47
N GLN A 103 -3.64 -46.24 27.35
CA GLN A 103 -3.39 -47.63 26.96
C GLN A 103 -4.38 -48.15 25.91
N ASP A 104 -5.64 -47.71 25.99
CA ASP A 104 -6.73 -48.26 25.18
C ASP A 104 -7.12 -47.37 24.00
N TYR A 105 -6.69 -46.10 23.97
CA TYR A 105 -6.98 -45.16 22.88
C TYR A 105 -6.00 -43.99 22.83
N ALA A 106 -5.85 -43.41 21.64
CA ALA A 106 -5.06 -42.21 21.41
C ALA A 106 -5.85 -41.21 20.56
N VAL A 107 -5.77 -39.93 20.91
CA VAL A 107 -6.36 -38.81 20.17
C VAL A 107 -5.28 -37.79 19.89
N ASP A 108 -5.01 -37.55 18.61
CA ASP A 108 -4.06 -36.56 18.14
C ASP A 108 -4.72 -35.64 17.10
N TRP A 109 -4.22 -34.41 16.99
CA TRP A 109 -4.81 -33.40 16.13
C TRP A 109 -3.81 -32.32 15.74
N ARG A 110 -4.09 -31.67 14.60
CA ARG A 110 -3.36 -30.49 14.14
C ARG A 110 -4.34 -29.43 13.69
N PHE A 111 -4.23 -28.23 14.26
CA PHE A 111 -5.08 -27.09 13.93
C PHE A 111 -4.31 -26.08 13.08
N ILE A 112 -4.76 -25.86 11.84
CA ILE A 112 -4.16 -24.88 10.91
C ILE A 112 -5.28 -23.96 10.42
N PRO A 113 -5.45 -22.75 10.99
CA PRO A 113 -6.44 -21.81 10.52
C PRO A 113 -6.04 -21.20 9.17
N CYS A 114 -7.02 -20.88 8.32
CA CYS A 114 -6.78 -20.20 7.03
C CYS A 114 -6.27 -18.75 7.16
N SER A 115 -6.38 -18.15 8.34
CA SER A 115 -5.87 -16.82 8.68
C SER A 115 -5.37 -16.81 10.13
N SER A 116 -5.05 -15.65 10.72
CA SER A 116 -4.64 -15.57 12.13
C SER A 116 -5.66 -16.23 13.08
N LEU A 117 -6.95 -16.20 12.75
CA LEU A 117 -8.04 -16.80 13.52
C LEU A 117 -9.04 -17.53 12.59
N GLY A 118 -9.59 -18.65 13.05
CA GLY A 118 -10.55 -19.49 12.31
C GLY A 118 -11.85 -19.73 13.08
N GLY A 119 -12.94 -19.99 12.36
CA GLY A 119 -14.25 -20.33 12.95
C GLY A 119 -14.34 -21.79 13.39
N ASP A 120 -13.44 -22.63 12.92
CA ASP A 120 -13.38 -24.05 13.20
C ASP A 120 -12.88 -24.29 14.63
N SER A 121 -13.55 -25.17 15.35
CA SER A 121 -13.10 -25.66 16.63
C SER A 121 -13.47 -27.12 16.82
N PHE A 122 -12.77 -27.79 17.73
CA PHE A 122 -13.07 -29.17 18.08
C PHE A 122 -12.82 -29.37 19.56
N GLY A 123 -13.35 -30.46 20.08
CA GLY A 123 -13.09 -30.88 21.44
C GLY A 123 -13.49 -32.32 21.65
N TYR A 124 -13.02 -32.88 22.76
CA TYR A 124 -13.36 -34.21 23.19
C TYR A 124 -13.20 -34.31 24.70
N HIS A 125 -14.02 -35.14 25.32
CA HIS A 125 -14.00 -35.41 26.75
C HIS A 125 -14.83 -36.67 27.05
N TRP A 126 -14.63 -37.23 28.24
CA TRP A 126 -15.48 -38.28 28.78
C TRP A 126 -16.77 -37.68 29.31
N ILE A 127 -17.91 -38.23 28.90
CA ILE A 127 -19.21 -37.91 29.50
C ILE A 127 -19.40 -38.72 30.79
N ASP A 128 -18.97 -39.99 30.77
CA ASP A 128 -18.93 -40.88 31.93
C ASP A 128 -17.82 -41.93 31.77
N LYS A 129 -17.83 -43.02 32.56
CA LYS A 129 -16.79 -44.07 32.54
C LYS A 129 -16.72 -44.88 31.23
N ASN A 130 -17.79 -44.90 30.44
CA ASN A 130 -17.94 -45.78 29.28
C ASN A 130 -18.23 -45.01 27.98
N HIS A 131 -18.53 -43.70 28.07
CA HIS A 131 -18.87 -42.88 26.90
C HIS A 131 -17.89 -41.73 26.71
N PHE A 132 -17.10 -41.84 25.64
CA PHE A 132 -16.21 -40.78 25.18
C PHE A 132 -16.86 -40.01 24.03
N ALA A 133 -16.90 -38.68 24.13
CA ALA A 133 -17.47 -37.80 23.12
C ALA A 133 -16.39 -36.98 22.42
N PHE A 134 -16.55 -36.79 21.12
CA PHE A 134 -15.77 -35.87 20.31
C PHE A 134 -16.72 -35.05 19.44
N TYR A 135 -16.34 -33.81 19.13
CA TYR A 135 -17.11 -32.90 18.31
C TYR A 135 -16.21 -31.99 17.49
N LEU A 136 -16.72 -31.60 16.32
CA LEU A 136 -16.15 -30.60 15.43
C LEU A 136 -17.24 -29.55 15.16
N ILE A 137 -16.89 -28.29 15.28
CA ILE A 137 -17.76 -27.13 15.12
C ILE A 137 -17.16 -26.29 14.02
N ASP A 138 -17.92 -26.06 12.97
CA ASP A 138 -17.59 -25.12 11.90
C ASP A 138 -18.57 -23.94 11.98
N VAL A 139 -18.04 -22.76 12.30
CA VAL A 139 -18.82 -21.53 12.38
C VAL A 139 -18.77 -20.83 11.04
N THR A 140 -19.94 -20.63 10.43
CA THR A 140 -20.07 -19.92 9.15
C THR A 140 -19.42 -18.54 9.19
N GLY A 141 -18.49 -18.30 8.28
CA GLY A 141 -17.72 -17.06 8.17
C GLY A 141 -16.23 -17.30 8.35
N HIS A 142 -15.44 -16.23 8.36
CA HIS A 142 -14.00 -16.33 8.58
C HIS A 142 -13.47 -15.14 9.39
N GLY A 143 -12.25 -15.30 9.92
CA GLY A 143 -11.56 -14.27 10.70
C GLY A 143 -12.08 -14.15 12.13
N VAL A 144 -11.85 -12.97 12.71
CA VAL A 144 -11.99 -12.73 14.17
C VAL A 144 -13.40 -13.04 14.69
N ARG A 145 -14.44 -12.62 13.97
CA ARG A 145 -15.83 -12.79 14.44
C ARG A 145 -16.21 -14.27 14.57
N ALA A 146 -15.89 -15.07 13.54
CA ALA A 146 -16.17 -16.50 13.55
C ALA A 146 -15.40 -17.20 14.67
N ALA A 147 -14.14 -16.82 14.87
CA ALA A 147 -13.30 -17.38 15.93
C ALA A 147 -13.78 -17.05 17.35
N LEU A 148 -14.25 -15.82 17.60
CA LEU A 148 -14.81 -15.45 18.89
C LEU A 148 -16.09 -16.22 19.20
N LEU A 149 -16.97 -16.41 18.19
CA LEU A 149 -18.17 -17.22 18.36
C LEU A 149 -17.80 -18.69 18.64
N SER A 150 -16.84 -19.23 17.89
CA SER A 150 -16.31 -20.58 18.10
C SER A 150 -15.77 -20.77 19.52
N ALA A 151 -14.92 -19.85 20.00
CA ALA A 151 -14.38 -19.86 21.35
C ALA A 151 -15.49 -19.78 22.43
N SER A 152 -16.54 -18.99 22.21
CA SER A 152 -17.69 -18.92 23.12
C SER A 152 -18.44 -20.25 23.21
N VAL A 153 -18.60 -20.96 22.08
CA VAL A 153 -19.24 -22.28 22.07
C VAL A 153 -18.37 -23.30 22.81
N ILE A 154 -17.05 -23.34 22.56
CA ILE A 154 -16.12 -24.22 23.28
C ILE A 154 -16.22 -23.98 24.79
N ASN A 155 -16.16 -22.72 25.24
CA ASN A 155 -16.23 -22.40 26.66
C ASN A 155 -17.55 -22.84 27.29
N THR A 156 -18.66 -22.71 26.56
CA THR A 156 -19.97 -23.17 27.04
C THR A 156 -20.00 -24.69 27.19
N LEU A 157 -19.54 -25.42 26.17
CA LEU A 157 -19.49 -26.89 26.20
C LEU A 157 -18.58 -27.40 27.32
N ARG A 158 -17.44 -26.75 27.56
CA ARG A 158 -16.52 -27.11 28.66
C ARG A 158 -17.04 -26.79 30.05
N SER A 159 -17.93 -25.80 30.19
CA SER A 159 -18.49 -25.41 31.49
C SER A 159 -19.62 -26.32 32.00
N GLN A 160 -20.18 -27.16 31.12
CA GLN A 160 -21.30 -28.05 31.42
C GLN A 160 -20.88 -29.50 31.69
N THR A 161 -19.57 -29.77 31.66
CA THR A 161 -18.93 -31.08 31.91
C THR A 161 -17.88 -30.91 32.98
#